data_AF-A0AA97F493-F1
#
_entry.id   AF-A0AA97F493-F1
#
_cell.length_a   1.000
_cell.length_b   1.000
_cell.length_c   1.000
_cell.angle_alpha   90.00
_cell.angle_beta   90.00
_cell.angle_gamma   90.00
#
_symmetry.space_group_name_H-M   'P 1'
#
loop_
_entity.id
_entity.type
_entity.pdbx_description
1 polymer ?
#
loop_
_entity_poly.entity_id
_entity_poly.type
_entity_poly.pdbx_seq_one_letter_code
_entity_poly.pdbx_strand_id
1 'polypeptide(L)'
;MMNRLTISVPEQMNAYVEAQINGGRYGNVSEYFRDLVRRDQERRESAIQELRAMLDKAEASGVSSRSLPEIMKAAREEARAQGLLDD
;
A
#
# COMPACT_ATOMS: atom_id res chain seq x y z
N MET A 1 6.63 -4.36 27.96
CA MET A 1 5.39 -4.49 28.75
C MET A 1 4.21 -4.62 27.81
N MET A 2 3.18 -5.38 28.17
CA MET A 2 1.91 -5.44 27.40
C MET A 2 0.92 -4.43 27.97
N ASN A 3 0.28 -3.64 27.11
CA ASN A 3 -0.76 -2.67 27.50
C ASN A 3 -2.15 -3.21 27.12
N ARG A 4 -3.13 -3.00 28.00
CA ARG A 4 -4.54 -3.35 27.74
C ARG A 4 -5.24 -2.17 27.09
N LEU A 5 -5.87 -2.42 25.94
CA LEU A 5 -6.73 -1.46 25.25
C LEU A 5 -8.18 -1.93 25.37
N THR A 6 -9.10 -1.00 25.68
CA THR A 6 -10.55 -1.24 25.62
C THR A 6 -11.09 -0.46 24.44
N ILE A 7 -11.78 -1.13 23.53
CA ILE A 7 -12.28 -0.56 22.28
C ILE A 7 -13.75 -0.90 22.12
N SER A 8 -14.55 0.08 21.68
CA SER A 8 -15.94 -0.13 21.27
C SER A 8 -16.01 -0.15 19.76
N VAL A 9 -16.69 -1.14 19.20
CA VAL A 9 -16.81 -1.33 17.75
C VAL A 9 -18.27 -1.55 17.38
N PRO A 10 -18.70 -1.20 16.15
CA PRO A 10 -20.04 -1.53 15.68
C PRO A 10 -20.29 -3.04 15.67
N GLU A 11 -21.55 -3.44 15.85
CA GLU A 11 -21.94 -4.86 15.90
C GLU A 11 -21.47 -5.66 14.68
N GLN A 12 -21.60 -5.09 13.48
CA GLN A 12 -21.16 -5.71 12.23
C GLN A 12 -19.64 -6.01 12.24
N MET A 13 -18.86 -5.11 12.81
CA MET A 13 -17.41 -5.29 12.93
C MET A 13 -17.08 -6.36 13.98
N ASN A 14 -17.82 -6.40 15.10
CA ASN A 14 -17.66 -7.47 16.09
C ASN A 14 -17.98 -8.84 15.48
N ALA A 15 -19.09 -8.97 14.75
CA ALA A 15 -19.47 -10.22 14.08
C ALA A 15 -18.38 -10.70 13.09
N TYR A 16 -17.77 -9.77 12.35
CA TYR A 16 -16.65 -10.10 11.47
C TYR A 16 -15.43 -10.64 12.25
N VAL A 17 -15.06 -9.99 13.36
CA VAL A 17 -13.95 -10.42 14.23
C VAL A 17 -14.22 -11.83 14.79
N GLU A 18 -15.44 -12.08 15.28
CA GLU A 18 -15.85 -13.37 15.80
C GLU A 18 -15.78 -14.47 14.72
N ALA A 19 -16.18 -14.17 13.48
CA ALA A 19 -16.04 -15.11 12.38
C ALA A 19 -14.57 -15.49 12.09
N GLN A 20 -13.62 -14.56 12.25
CA GLN A 20 -12.19 -14.87 12.11
C GLN A 20 -11.68 -15.81 13.21
N ILE A 21 -12.23 -15.69 14.43
CA ILE A 21 -11.88 -16.56 15.56
C ILE A 21 -12.52 -17.94 15.38
N ASN A 22 -13.82 -17.99 15.09
CA ASN A 22 -14.56 -19.24 14.88
C ASN A 22 -14.03 -20.04 13.68
N GLY A 23 -13.47 -19.36 12.67
CA GLY A 23 -12.77 -20.00 11.56
C GLY A 23 -11.41 -20.60 11.92
N GLY A 24 -10.98 -20.53 13.19
CA GLY A 24 -9.72 -21.10 13.68
C GLY A 24 -8.46 -20.36 13.25
N ARG A 25 -8.60 -19.21 12.57
CA ARG A 25 -7.45 -18.42 12.11
C ARG A 25 -6.75 -17.68 13.26
N TYR A 26 -7.50 -17.35 14.31
CA TYR A 26 -6.99 -16.69 15.52
C TYR A 26 -7.61 -17.33 16.76
N GLY A 27 -6.85 -17.46 17.84
CA GLY A 27 -7.34 -18.03 19.09
C GLY A 27 -8.16 -17.05 19.94
N ASN A 28 -8.05 -15.74 19.69
CA ASN A 28 -8.86 -14.72 20.37
C ASN A 28 -8.82 -13.37 19.63
N VAL A 29 -9.69 -12.45 20.08
CA VAL A 29 -9.80 -11.07 19.59
C VAL A 29 -8.46 -10.33 19.68
N SER A 30 -7.76 -10.42 20.81
CA SER A 30 -6.50 -9.67 21.00
C SER A 30 -5.43 -10.10 20.01
N GLU A 31 -5.40 -11.37 19.62
CA GLU A 31 -4.49 -11.91 18.61
C GLU A 31 -4.82 -11.37 17.22
N TYR A 32 -6.10 -11.37 16.85
CA TYR A 32 -6.56 -10.78 15.60
C TYR A 32 -6.17 -9.30 15.49
N PHE A 33 -6.44 -8.50 16.52
CA PHE A 33 -6.09 -7.09 16.51
C PHE A 33 -4.57 -6.83 16.47
N ARG A 34 -3.77 -7.63 17.18
CA ARG A 34 -2.30 -7.54 17.10
C ARG A 34 -1.79 -7.83 15.69
N ASP A 35 -2.35 -8.84 15.04
CA ASP A 35 -2.00 -9.19 13.67
C ASP A 35 -2.40 -8.08 12.67
N LEU A 36 -3.61 -7.51 12.83
CA LEU A 36 -4.05 -6.38 12.03
C LEU A 36 -3.10 -5.18 12.14
N VAL A 37 -2.70 -4.82 13.36
CA VAL A 37 -1.77 -3.71 13.61
C VAL A 37 -0.41 -3.99 12.98
N ARG A 38 0.09 -5.22 13.07
CA ARG A 38 1.35 -5.62 12.43
C ARG A 38 1.27 -5.49 10.91
N ARG A 39 0.21 -6.01 10.29
CA ARG A 39 -0.02 -5.89 8.83
C ARG A 39 -0.17 -4.43 8.39
N ASP A 40 -0.78 -3.59 9.21
CA ASP A 40 -0.88 -2.15 8.93
C ASP A 40 0.50 -1.48 8.94
N GLN A 41 1.33 -1.78 9.95
CA GLN A 41 2.70 -1.30 10.01
C GLN A 41 3.54 -1.79 8.82
N GLU A 42 3.47 -3.09 8.49
CA GLU A 42 4.20 -3.68 7.37
C GLU A 42 3.80 -3.05 6.03
N ARG A 43 2.51 -2.82 5.80
CA ARG A 43 2.04 -2.14 4.57
C ARG A 43 2.57 -0.71 4.47
N ARG A 44 2.53 0.05 5.57
CA ARG A 44 3.04 1.43 5.60
C ARG A 44 4.54 1.47 5.37
N GLU A 45 5.29 0.61 6.05
CA GLU A 45 6.74 0.52 5.90
C GLU A 45 7.12 0.11 4.48
N SER A 46 6.46 -0.90 3.91
CA SER A 46 6.67 -1.34 2.52
C SER A 46 6.42 -0.20 1.52
N ALA A 47 5.33 0.55 1.69
CA ALA A 47 5.01 1.67 0.80
C ALA A 47 6.06 2.80 0.89
N ILE A 48 6.56 3.09 2.11
CA ILE A 48 7.62 4.08 2.31
C ILE A 48 8.94 3.60 1.69
N GLN A 49 9.29 2.33 1.87
CA GLN A 49 10.51 1.75 1.29
C GLN A 49 10.45 1.73 -0.24
N GLU A 50 9.31 1.38 -0.83
CA GLU A 50 9.10 1.43 -2.27
C GLU A 50 9.25 2.85 -2.81
N LEU A 51 8.63 3.84 -2.15
CA LEU A 51 8.77 5.25 -2.52
C LEU A 51 10.22 5.71 -2.45
N ARG A 52 10.94 5.39 -1.37
CA ARG A 52 12.37 5.73 -1.23
C ARG A 52 13.20 5.10 -2.34
N ALA A 53 12.98 3.83 -2.65
CA ALA A 53 13.69 3.15 -3.73
C ALA A 53 13.41 3.78 -5.10
N MET A 54 12.19 4.27 -5.35
CA MET A 54 11.88 5.03 -6.56
C MET A 54 12.61 6.38 -6.61
N LEU A 55 12.67 7.10 -5.49
CA LEU A 55 13.39 8.36 -5.39
C LEU A 55 14.91 8.17 -5.56
N ASP A 56 15.50 7.18 -4.91
CA ASP A 56 16.94 6.87 -5.04
C ASP A 56 17.30 6.57 -6.51
N LYS A 57 16.46 5.80 -7.21
CA LYS A 57 16.63 5.52 -8.64
C LYS A 57 16.52 6.79 -9.49
N ALA A 58 15.54 7.65 -9.19
CA ALA A 58 15.33 8.91 -9.90
C ALA A 58 16.53 9.86 -9.70
N GLU A 59 17.01 10.01 -8.47
CA GLU A 59 18.19 10.82 -8.15
C GLU A 59 19.44 10.28 -8.85
N ALA A 60 19.66 8.96 -8.82
CA ALA A 60 20.77 8.32 -9.51
C ALA A 60 20.70 8.45 -11.05
N SER A 61 19.50 8.58 -11.62
CA SER A 61 19.30 8.81 -13.06
C SER A 61 19.68 10.22 -13.51
N GLY A 62 19.87 11.15 -12.57
CA GLY A 62 20.21 12.54 -12.84
C GLY A 62 19.03 13.38 -13.35
N VAL A 63 19.30 14.66 -13.58
CA VAL A 63 18.27 15.62 -14.03
C VAL A 63 18.11 15.52 -15.54
N SER A 64 16.87 15.24 -15.97
CA SER A 64 16.51 15.25 -17.39
C SER A 64 16.62 16.66 -17.96
N SER A 65 17.23 16.77 -19.16
CA SER A 65 17.24 18.01 -19.95
C SER A 65 15.96 18.21 -20.78
N ARG A 66 15.04 17.24 -20.78
CA ARG A 66 13.80 17.31 -21.58
C ARG A 66 12.86 18.36 -21.01
N SER A 67 12.34 19.19 -21.91
CA SER A 67 11.24 20.10 -21.63
C SER A 67 9.90 19.35 -21.53
N LEU A 68 8.91 19.98 -20.90
CA LEU A 68 7.57 19.39 -20.75
C LEU A 68 6.93 18.97 -22.10
N PRO A 69 7.01 19.77 -23.20
CA PRO A 69 6.51 19.33 -24.50
C PRO A 69 7.20 18.08 -25.05
N GLU A 70 8.51 17.94 -24.83
CA GLU A 70 9.28 16.75 -25.28
C GLU A 70 8.89 15.51 -24.46
N ILE A 71 8.67 15.66 -23.16
CA ILE A 71 8.17 14.59 -22.29
C ILE A 71 6.79 14.13 -22.77
N MET A 72 5.87 15.07 -23.02
CA MET A 72 4.52 14.74 -23.49
C MET A 72 4.51 14.09 -24.87
N LYS A 73 5.39 14.55 -25.78
CA LYS A 73 5.56 13.92 -27.09
C LYS A 73 6.02 12.48 -26.95
N ALA A 74 7.08 12.24 -26.17
CA ALA A 74 7.60 10.90 -25.93
C ALA A 74 6.56 9.97 -25.29
N ALA A 75 5.81 10.45 -24.30
CA ALA A 75 4.76 9.68 -23.64
C ALA A 75 3.62 9.29 -24.60
N ARG A 76 3.24 10.17 -25.54
CA ARG A 76 2.23 9.86 -26.57
C ARG A 76 2.73 8.84 -27.58
N GLU A 77 3.99 8.96 -28.02
CA GLU A 77 4.61 7.99 -28.92
C GLU A 77 4.68 6.60 -28.29
N GLU A 78 5.04 6.52 -27.00
CA GLU A 78 5.05 5.26 -26.24
C GLU A 78 3.64 4.68 -26.06
N ALA A 79 2.65 5.49 -25.69
CA ALA A 79 1.27 5.05 -25.56
C ALA A 79 0.69 4.54 -26.89
N ARG A 80 1.03 5.17 -28.02
CA ARG A 80 0.69 4.69 -29.37
C ARG A 80 1.35 3.35 -29.68
N ALA A 81 2.63 3.20 -29.37
CA ALA A 81 3.34 1.93 -29.56
C ALA A 81 2.74 0.78 -28.72
N GLN A 82 2.14 1.11 -27.58
CA GLN A 82 1.44 0.15 -26.71
C GLN A 82 -0.05 -0.03 -27.08
N GLY A 83 -0.56 0.66 -28.12
CA GLY A 83 -1.96 0.58 -28.55
C GLY A 83 -2.96 1.22 -27.59
N LEU A 84 -2.51 2.12 -26.72
CA LEU A 84 -3.34 2.82 -25.73
C LEU A 84 -3.94 4.14 -26.27
N LEU A 85 -3.51 4.58 -27.45
CA LEU A 85 -4.01 5.75 -28.15
C LEU A 85 -4.16 5.41 -29.63
N ASP A 86 -5.38 5.61 -30.15
CA ASP A 86 -5.64 5.66 -31.59
C ASP A 86 -5.28 7.06 -32.14
N ASP A 87 -5.07 7.14 -33.46
CA ASP A 87 -4.49 8.31 -34.16
C ASP A 87 -5.17 9.66 -33.89
#